data_AF-A0A942IX93-F1
#
_entry.id   AF-A0A942IX93-F1
#
_cell.length_a   1.000
_cell.length_b   1.000
_cell.length_c   1.000
_cell.angle_alpha   90.00
_cell.angle_beta   90.00
_cell.angle_gamma   90.00
#
_symmetry.space_group_name_H-M   'P 1'
#
loop_
_entity.id
_entity.type
_entity.pdbx_description
1 polymer ?
#
loop_
_entity_poly.entity_id
_entity_poly.type
_entity_poly.pdbx_seq_one_letter_code
_entity_poly.pdbx_strand_id
1 'polypeptide(L)' 'MLLGLANTTLRVVATFSYSIRRLHDTGHSGYFALLLFVPLVNIALVLYLLVMPGTRGPNRYGTRASNAIAGLFQG' A
#
# COMPACT_ATOMS: atom_id res chain seq x y z
N MET A 1 -17.17 -14.09 23.46
CA MET A 1 -17.71 -13.86 22.09
C MET A 1 -17.54 -12.41 21.65
N LEU A 2 -18.03 -11.42 22.40
CA LEU A 2 -17.92 -9.98 22.05
C LEU A 2 -16.47 -9.47 21.89
N LEU A 3 -15.55 -9.86 22.78
CA LEU A 3 -14.12 -9.52 22.65
C LEU A 3 -13.47 -10.13 21.41
N GLY A 4 -13.91 -11.33 20.99
CA GLY A 4 -13.41 -11.99 19.78
C GLY A 4 -13.87 -11.26 18.52
N LEU A 5 -15.14 -10.87 18.47
CA LEU A 5 -15.72 -10.09 17.36
C LEU A 5 -15.05 -8.72 17.23
N ALA A 6 -14.82 -8.02 18.34
CA ALA A 6 -14.12 -6.74 18.34
C ALA A 6 -12.68 -6.88 17.78
N ASN A 7 -11.94 -7.90 18.22
CA ASN A 7 -10.60 -8.15 17.73
C ASN A 7 -10.56 -8.48 16.23
N THR A 8 -11.49 -9.31 15.73
CA THR A 8 -11.57 -9.62 14.29
C THR A 8 -11.90 -8.39 13.45
N THR A 9 -12.80 -7.52 13.92
CA THR A 9 -13.19 -6.30 13.18
C THR A 9 -12.01 -5.33 13.08
N LEU A 10 -11.25 -5.12 14.16
CA LEU A 10 -10.06 -4.26 14.16
C LEU A 10 -9.02 -4.75 13.14
N ARG A 11 -8.81 -6.07 13.04
CA ARG A 11 -7.88 -6.66 12.07
C ARG A 11 -8.32 -6.43 10.62
N VAL A 12 -9.60 -6.57 10.32
CA VAL A 12 -10.13 -6.33 8.96
C VAL A 12 -9.94 -4.87 8.55
N VAL A 13 -10.30 -3.93 9.43
CA VAL A 13 -10.15 -2.49 9.16
C VAL A 13 -8.68 -2.10 8.97
N ALA A 14 -7.79 -2.59 9.84
CA ALA A 14 -6.36 -2.33 9.74
C ALA A 14 -5.76 -2.88 8.44
N THR A 15 -6.12 -4.12 8.06
CA THR A 15 -5.61 -4.77 6.84
C THR A 15 -6.08 -4.04 5.58
N PHE A 16 -7.34 -3.62 5.54
CA PHE A 16 -7.91 -2.85 4.43
C PHE A 16 -7.22 -1.49 4.28
N SER A 17 -7.04 -0.77 5.40
CA SER A 17 -6.37 0.54 5.42
C SER A 17 -4.91 0.46 4.95
N TYR A 18 -4.18 -0.59 5.37
CA TYR A 18 -2.80 -0.83 4.94
C TYR A 18 -2.71 -1.10 3.43
N SER A 19 -3.65 -1.88 2.90
CA SER A 19 -3.66 -2.24 1.48
C SER A 19 -3.90 -1.02 0.58
N ILE A 20 -4.79 -0.11 0.97
CA ILE A 20 -4.99 1.18 0.28
C ILE A 20 -3.69 1.99 0.25
N ARG A 21 -2.98 2.07 1.39
CA ARG A 21 -1.70 2.80 1.47
C ARG A 21 -0.62 2.17 0.57
N ARG A 22 -0.49 0.84 0.56
CA ARG A 22 0.45 0.15 -0.35
C ARG A 22 0.12 0.36 -1.82
N LEU A 23 -1.16 0.39 -2.18
CA LEU A 23 -1.62 0.73 -3.53
C LEU A 23 -1.15 2.13 -3.94
N HIS A 24 -1.35 3.12 -3.06
CA HIS A 24 -0.89 4.49 -3.28
C HIS A 24 0.64 4.56 -3.38
N ASP A 25 1.38 3.79 -2.57
CA ASP A 25 2.84 3.69 -2.62
C ASP A 25 3.35 3.07 -3.94
N THR A 26 2.54 2.24 -4.59
CA THR A 26 2.83 1.68 -5.93
C THR A 26 2.30 2.57 -7.08
N GLY A 27 1.80 3.78 -6.78
CA GLY A 27 1.26 4.71 -7.79
C GLY A 27 -0.11 4.34 -8.34
N HIS A 28 -0.79 3.36 -7.75
CA HIS A 28 -2.13 2.92 -8.15
C HIS A 28 -3.20 3.64 -7.31
N SER A 29 -4.39 3.81 -7.88
CA SER A 29 -5.52 4.42 -7.17
C SER A 29 -6.05 3.53 -6.05
N GLY A 30 -6.45 4.11 -4.92
CA GLY A 30 -7.02 3.38 -3.77
C GLY A 30 -8.26 2.55 -4.09
N TYR A 31 -8.95 2.83 -5.20
CA TYR A 31 -10.09 2.02 -5.68
C TYR A 31 -9.74 0.57 -5.97
N PHE A 32 -8.48 0.26 -6.32
CA PHE A 32 -8.04 -1.12 -6.50
C PHE A 32 -8.14 -1.94 -5.20
N ALA A 33 -8.24 -1.31 -4.03
CA ALA A 33 -8.44 -2.01 -2.76
C ALA A 33 -9.82 -2.68 -2.67
N LEU A 34 -10.81 -2.22 -3.45
CA LEU A 34 -12.12 -2.90 -3.55
C LEU A 34 -11.98 -4.34 -4.10
N LEU A 35 -10.95 -4.63 -4.90
CA LEU A 35 -10.69 -5.97 -5.41
C LEU A 35 -10.29 -6.96 -4.30
N LEU A 36 -9.91 -6.48 -3.11
CA LEU A 36 -9.69 -7.34 -1.94
C LEU A 36 -10.97 -8.01 -1.45
N PHE A 37 -12.15 -7.49 -1.79
CA PHE A 37 -13.43 -8.15 -1.47
C PHE A 37 -13.74 -9.33 -2.40
N VAL A 38 -12.98 -9.49 -3.50
CA VAL A 38 -13.15 -10.61 -4.44
C VAL A 38 -12.12 -11.71 -4.10
N PRO A 39 -12.53 -12.91 -3.66
CA PRO A 39 -11.60 -13.90 -3.09
C PRO A 39 -10.45 -14.32 -4.02
N LEU A 40 -10.74 -14.56 -5.30
CA LEU A 40 -9.72 -14.94 -6.29
C LEU A 40 -8.79 -13.76 -6.63
N VAL A 41 -9.36 -12.56 -6.80
CA VAL A 41 -8.58 -11.38 -7.20
C VAL A 41 -7.74 -10.85 -6.04
N ASN A 42 -8.22 -11.00 -4.80
CA ASN A 42 -7.49 -10.65 -3.59
C ASN A 42 -6.13 -11.35 -3.55
N ILE A 43 -6.08 -12.66 -3.80
CA ILE A 43 -4.82 -13.43 -3.79
C ILE A 43 -3.84 -12.85 -4.82
N ALA A 44 -4.30 -12.61 -6.04
CA ALA A 44 -3.48 -12.02 -7.09
C ALA A 44 -3.00 -10.60 -6.74
N LEU A 45 -3.86 -9.77 -6.15
CA LEU A 45 -3.54 -8.40 -5.75
C LEU A 45 -2.56 -8.37 -4.57
N VAL A 46 -2.72 -9.24 -3.58
CA VAL A 46 -1.80 -9.36 -2.44
C VAL A 46 -0.44 -9.85 -2.90
N LEU A 47 -0.39 -10.84 -3.80
CA LEU A 47 0.87 -11.28 -4.43
C LEU A 47 1.53 -10.14 -5.20
N TYR A 48 0.75 -9.40 -5.99
CA TYR A 48 1.24 -8.21 -6.69
C TYR A 48 1.81 -7.17 -5.72
N LEU A 49 1.09 -6.84 -4.64
CA LEU A 49 1.53 -5.88 -3.61
C LEU A 49 2.73 -6.36 -2.79
N LEU A 50 2.94 -7.66 -2.65
CA LEU A 50 4.09 -8.25 -1.95
C LEU A 50 5.34 -8.23 -2.82
N VAL A 51 5.20 -8.60 -4.10
CA VAL A 51 6.32 -8.77 -5.03
C VAL A 51 6.72 -7.45 -5.68
N MET A 52 5.76 -6.55 -5.92
CA MET A 52 6.03 -5.31 -6.63
C MET A 52 6.72 -4.30 -5.71
N PRO A 53 7.95 -3.87 -6.04
CA PRO A 53 8.58 -2.77 -5.33
C PRO A 53 7.72 -1.51 -5.51
N GLY A 54 7.60 -0.71 -4.45
CA GLY A 54 7.03 0.64 -4.59
C GLY A 54 7.78 1.42 -5.67
N THR A 55 7.11 2.40 -6.31
CA THR A 55 7.66 3.12 -7.46
C THR A 55 9.07 3.67 -7.15
N ARG A 56 10.06 3.27 -7.98
CA ARG A 56 11.44 3.73 -7.88
C ARG A 56 11.57 5.05 -8.64
N GLY A 57 11.68 6.16 -7.92
CA GLY A 57 11.84 7.50 -8.49
C GLY A 57 10.93 8.53 -7.82
N PRO A 58 11.01 9.82 -8.21
CA PRO A 58 10.06 10.82 -7.75
C PRO A 58 8.65 10.42 -8.16
N ASN A 59 7.78 10.20 -7.17
CA ASN A 59 6.38 9.86 -7.35
C ASN A 59 5.57 11.17 -7.46
N ARG A 60 4.40 11.13 -8.11
CA ARG A 60 3.36 12.18 -8.11
C ARG A 60 3.05 12.74 -6.70
N TYR A 61 3.28 11.94 -5.66
CA TYR A 61 3.06 12.32 -4.26
C TYR A 61 4.30 12.89 -3.55
N GLY A 62 5.43 13.07 -4.25
CA GLY A 62 6.63 13.75 -3.75
C GLY A 62 7.94 13.06 -4.11
N THR A 63 9.01 13.86 -4.18
CA THR A 63 10.39 13.39 -4.32
C THR A 63 10.85 12.74 -3.01
N ARG A 64 11.37 11.51 -3.06
CA ARG A 64 12.01 10.89 -1.89
C ARG A 64 13.17 11.78 -1.41
N ALA A 65 13.24 12.03 -0.10
CA ALA A 65 14.28 12.84 0.53
C ALA A 65 15.72 12.39 0.15
N SER A 66 15.93 11.09 -0.15
CA SER A 66 17.23 10.57 -0.59
C SER A 66 17.78 11.24 -1.85
N ASN A 67 16.91 11.64 -2.79
CA ASN A 67 17.34 12.27 -4.04
C ASN A 67 17.65 13.77 -3.85
N ALA A 68 17.02 14.41 -2.87
CA ALA A 68 17.31 15.80 -2.53
C ALA A 68 18.70 15.95 -1.91
N ILE A 69 19.07 15.04 -1.01
CA ILE A 69 20.39 15.04 -0.37
C ILE A 69 21.49 14.68 -1.39
N ALA A 70 21.24 13.73 -2.28
CA ALA A 70 22.17 13.40 -3.38
C ALA A 70 22.43 14.59 -4.32
N GLY A 71 21.43 15.46 -4.54
CA GLY A 71 21.59 16.70 -5.32
C GLY A 71 22.37 17.80 -4.60
N LEU A 72 22.36 17.82 -3.25
CA LEU A 72 23.12 18.79 -2.45
C LEU A 72 24.61 18.49 -2.36
N PHE A 73 25.01 17.23 -2.60
CA PHE A 73 26.43 16.83 -2.61
C PHE A 73 27.06 16.83 -4.01
N GLN A 74 26.32 17.20 -5.06
CA GLN A 74 26.84 17.35 -6.43
C GLN A 74 27.05 18.82 -6.87
N GLY A 75 26.95 19.77 -5.93
CA GLY A 75 27.24 21.19 -6.14
C GLY A 75 28.50 21.63 -5.41
#